data_AF-A0A935WXR1-F1
#
_entry.id   AF-A0A935WXR1-F1
#
_cell.length_a   1.000
_cell.length_b   1.000
_cell.length_c   1.000
_cell.angle_alpha   90.00
_cell.angle_beta   90.00
_cell.angle_gamma   90.00
#
_symmetry.space_group_name_H-M   'P 1'
#
loop_
_entity.id
_entity.type
_entity.pdbx_description
1 polymer ?
#
loop_
_entity_poly.entity_id
_entity_poly.type
_entity_poly.pdbx_seq_one_letter_code
_entity_poly.pdbx_strand_id
1 'polypeptide(L)'
;MHRPRPTTPIARSARPHYPEPVLKAEVDRAEALLRNGRPSEAIEVLRTLLSRYPDDPDLRRRLAEAYQAANNQERAFHHFNRAAQLFSSFGKTAEAVRMWVAADAVSKNEPDVLFRLAQAQLALGESNAIRDVLSRLVVAASATKDRRRVFALDALHRLEPTNLSIAIKRAHALEEVDRLEDAFAAWLALDAVPEIVGLAERHLERPNLSVKVVDVLLERHRPHDALRLARSALEHHPEDVEVVAVVVRALETLGPASHLIAARIALANLLARDPRAERTRLLDEAARLTAVAASNPEALEAASAIYAQLGMEKEFIQIELRLAQLHDAKGRKEARDRALARVLKIDPQNREGLRMGVRSLREAGDDEQAQALEGQLFAAETRASHETDERDTHLRIELDGFDDPADATTSRTTRAVPPSQHRAPPQTPGPPSSRHLASDLLAEFAHRPGSPDNPTLSADVPTLSANAPSFAPDKEPTAPNERPDDLRPRGPRHADEFDLEEFDQEAPTLSHKSVANPDTTES
;
A
#
# COMPACT_ATOMS: atom_id res chain seq x y z
N MET A 1 12.81 34.21 -5.97
CA MET A 1 13.41 33.86 -4.66
C MET A 1 12.75 34.70 -3.57
N HIS A 2 11.61 34.24 -3.03
CA HIS A 2 10.98 34.86 -1.86
C HIS A 2 11.41 34.10 -0.61
N ARG A 3 12.17 34.77 0.28
CA ARG A 3 12.50 34.22 1.60
C ARG A 3 11.23 34.15 2.47
N PRO A 4 10.99 33.04 3.18
CA PRO A 4 9.89 32.97 4.13
C PRO A 4 10.14 33.91 5.32
N ARG A 5 9.07 34.53 5.82
CA ARG A 5 9.11 35.38 7.03
C ARG A 5 9.42 34.50 8.25
N PRO A 6 10.21 35.00 9.21
CA PRO A 6 10.49 34.27 10.45
C PRO A 6 9.19 34.14 11.26
N THR A 7 8.80 32.91 11.57
CA THR A 7 7.76 32.61 12.54
C THR A 7 8.25 33.05 13.91
N THR A 8 7.50 33.94 14.55
CA THR A 8 7.70 34.36 15.93
C THR A 8 7.68 33.12 16.84
N PRO A 9 8.65 32.91 17.74
CA PRO A 9 8.59 31.81 18.69
C PRO A 9 7.45 32.09 19.67
N ILE A 10 6.55 31.12 19.83
CA ILE A 10 5.55 31.13 20.92
C ILE A 10 6.35 31.28 22.22
N ALA A 11 6.13 32.40 22.91
CA ALA A 11 6.80 32.71 24.16
C ALA A 11 6.61 31.54 25.14
N ARG A 12 7.73 30.98 25.63
CA ARG A 12 7.76 30.21 26.89
C ARG A 12 7.22 31.15 27.97
N SER A 13 5.94 31.05 28.30
CA SER A 13 5.30 31.95 29.24
C SER A 13 5.88 31.70 30.64
N ALA A 14 6.73 32.62 31.06
CA ALA A 14 7.15 32.77 32.43
C ALA A 14 5.90 32.80 33.33
N ARG A 15 5.97 32.12 34.49
CA ARG A 15 4.94 32.21 35.53
C ARG A 15 4.63 33.71 35.75
N PRO A 16 3.38 34.16 35.61
CA PRO A 16 3.04 35.53 35.99
C PRO A 16 3.39 35.72 37.47
N HIS A 17 4.25 36.71 37.74
CA HIS A 17 4.72 37.05 39.07
C HIS A 17 3.66 37.95 39.72
N TYR A 18 2.81 37.36 40.57
CA TYR A 18 1.68 38.04 41.23
C TYR A 18 2.08 38.64 42.59
N PRO A 19 1.31 39.61 43.14
CA PRO A 19 1.45 40.01 44.54
C PRO A 19 1.00 38.84 45.44
N GLU A 20 1.98 37.99 45.76
CA GLU A 20 1.94 36.84 46.67
C GLU A 20 1.04 37.00 47.90
N PRO A 21 1.04 38.11 48.67
CA PRO A 21 0.38 38.12 49.97
C PRO A 21 -1.16 38.10 49.90
N VAL A 22 -1.78 38.82 48.97
CA VAL A 22 -3.26 38.88 48.87
C VAL A 22 -3.80 37.58 48.27
N LEU A 23 -3.12 37.06 47.23
CA LEU A 23 -3.45 35.77 46.63
C LEU A 23 -3.35 34.65 47.66
N LYS A 24 -2.27 34.62 48.45
CA LYS A 24 -2.07 33.62 49.50
C LYS A 24 -3.15 33.69 50.58
N ALA A 25 -3.48 34.88 51.08
CA ALA A 25 -4.50 35.03 52.13
C ALA A 25 -5.89 34.57 51.67
N GLU A 26 -6.28 34.86 50.43
CA GLU A 26 -7.57 34.42 49.88
C GLU A 26 -7.60 32.91 49.59
N VAL A 27 -6.47 32.33 49.16
CA VAL A 27 -6.32 30.87 49.01
C VAL A 27 -6.40 30.18 50.38
N ASP A 28 -5.69 30.67 51.40
CA ASP A 28 -5.73 30.13 52.75
C ASP A 28 -7.15 30.22 53.35
N ARG A 29 -7.88 31.30 53.04
CA ARG A 29 -9.30 31.46 53.39
C ARG A 29 -10.16 30.38 52.73
N ALA A 30 -9.98 30.13 51.43
CA ALA A 30 -10.71 29.09 50.73
C ALA A 30 -10.42 27.69 51.29
N GLU A 31 -9.16 27.38 51.61
CA GLU A 31 -8.77 26.12 52.26
C GLU A 31 -9.40 25.95 53.66
N ALA A 32 -9.45 27.02 54.45
CA ALA A 32 -10.09 27.00 55.77
C ALA A 32 -11.61 26.73 55.64
N LEU A 33 -12.27 27.31 54.65
CA LEU A 33 -13.68 27.05 54.36
C LEU A 33 -13.93 25.59 53.98
N LEU A 34 -13.06 24.98 53.17
CA LEU A 34 -13.14 23.55 52.84
C LEU A 34 -12.96 22.66 54.07
N ARG A 35 -11.95 22.94 54.90
CA ARG A 35 -11.72 22.18 56.15
C ARG A 35 -12.88 22.28 57.13
N ASN A 36 -13.60 23.40 57.11
CA ASN A 36 -14.79 23.63 57.95
C ASN A 36 -16.09 23.07 57.32
N GLY A 37 -16.00 22.30 56.23
CA GLY A 37 -17.18 21.72 55.58
C GLY A 37 -18.08 22.72 54.86
N ARG A 38 -17.54 23.88 54.45
CA ARG A 38 -18.26 24.96 53.75
C ARG A 38 -17.80 25.09 52.28
N PRO A 39 -18.01 24.08 51.43
CA PRO A 39 -17.44 24.04 50.09
C PRO A 39 -18.04 25.09 49.14
N SER A 40 -19.33 25.45 49.28
CA SER A 40 -19.98 26.48 48.46
C SER A 40 -19.32 27.85 48.61
N GLU A 41 -18.93 28.24 49.82
CA GLU A 41 -18.25 29.52 50.05
C GLU A 41 -16.81 29.51 49.56
N ALA A 42 -16.13 28.35 49.67
CA ALA A 42 -14.80 28.18 49.11
C ALA A 42 -14.82 28.31 47.58
N ILE A 43 -15.84 27.76 46.91
CA ILE A 43 -16.05 27.88 45.46
C ILE A 43 -16.15 29.35 45.06
N GLU A 44 -16.94 30.16 45.76
CA GLU A 44 -17.11 31.58 45.43
C GLU A 44 -15.79 32.35 45.55
N VAL A 45 -15.05 32.16 46.64
CA VAL A 45 -13.70 32.76 46.80
C VAL A 45 -12.77 32.33 45.65
N LEU A 46 -12.73 31.04 45.33
CA LEU A 46 -11.86 30.51 44.28
C LEU A 46 -12.28 30.96 42.86
N ARG A 47 -13.57 31.16 42.59
CA ARG A 47 -14.06 31.73 41.31
C ARG A 47 -13.62 33.17 41.14
N THR A 48 -13.70 33.99 42.19
CA THR A 48 -13.23 35.40 42.15
C THR A 48 -11.71 35.51 41.99
N LEU A 49 -10.96 34.53 42.51
CA LEU A 49 -9.53 34.43 42.27
C LEU A 49 -9.24 34.01 40.83
N LEU A 50 -9.96 33.01 40.32
CA LEU A 50 -9.76 32.49 38.98
C LEU A 50 -10.18 33.49 37.89
N SER A 51 -11.15 34.37 38.13
CA SER A 51 -11.50 35.44 37.19
C SER A 51 -10.37 36.47 37.03
N ARG A 52 -9.58 36.71 38.08
CA ARG A 52 -8.38 37.56 38.04
C ARG A 52 -7.18 36.82 37.45
N TYR A 53 -7.11 35.50 37.65
CA TYR A 53 -5.97 34.66 37.28
C TYR A 53 -6.40 33.40 36.51
N PRO A 54 -6.92 33.54 35.29
CA PRO A 54 -7.59 32.44 34.57
C PRO A 54 -6.68 31.28 34.19
N ASP A 55 -5.38 31.50 34.06
CA ASP A 55 -4.40 30.50 33.64
C ASP A 55 -3.57 29.92 34.79
N ASP A 56 -3.98 30.14 36.03
CA ASP A 56 -3.34 29.53 37.20
C ASP A 56 -3.83 28.07 37.39
N PRO A 57 -2.96 27.07 37.18
CA PRO A 57 -3.34 25.67 37.29
C PRO A 57 -3.57 25.24 38.75
N ASP A 58 -2.94 25.89 39.72
CA ASP A 58 -3.09 25.61 41.15
C ASP A 58 -4.45 26.13 41.65
N LEU A 59 -4.89 27.32 41.22
CA LEU A 59 -6.24 27.80 41.50
C LEU A 59 -7.32 26.91 40.88
N ARG A 60 -7.11 26.45 39.64
CA ARG A 60 -8.04 25.51 39.00
C ARG A 60 -8.13 24.17 39.73
N ARG A 61 -7.01 23.62 40.18
CA ARG A 61 -6.98 22.42 41.02
C ARG A 61 -7.80 22.61 42.30
N ARG A 62 -7.56 23.70 43.02
CA ARG A 62 -8.26 24.00 44.29
C ARG A 62 -9.76 24.19 44.09
N LEU A 63 -10.16 24.84 43.00
CA LEU A 63 -11.58 24.98 42.65
C LEU A 63 -12.21 23.63 42.30
N ALA A 64 -11.47 22.74 41.64
CA ALA A 64 -11.93 21.37 41.38
C ALA A 64 -12.15 20.57 42.68
N GLU A 65 -11.21 20.64 43.63
CA GLU A 65 -11.34 20.02 44.95
C GLU A 65 -12.54 20.57 45.73
N ALA A 66 -12.80 21.87 45.63
CA ALA A 66 -13.97 22.51 46.25
C ALA A 66 -15.29 22.03 45.63
N TYR A 67 -15.36 21.90 44.30
CA TYR A 67 -16.51 21.30 43.62
C TYR A 67 -16.70 19.83 43.98
N GLN A 68 -15.62 19.06 44.10
CA GLN A 68 -15.67 17.66 44.52
C GLN A 68 -16.21 17.52 45.95
N ALA A 69 -15.76 18.38 46.87
CA ALA A 69 -16.28 18.43 48.24
C ALA A 69 -17.75 18.87 48.31
N ALA A 70 -18.21 19.68 47.36
CA ALA A 70 -19.63 20.03 47.17
C ALA A 70 -20.44 18.94 46.44
N ASN A 71 -19.85 17.77 46.14
CA ASN A 71 -20.43 16.69 45.36
C ASN A 71 -20.84 17.08 43.92
N ASN A 72 -20.24 18.13 43.36
CA ASN A 72 -20.44 18.55 41.97
C ASN A 72 -19.33 17.95 41.09
N GLN A 73 -19.53 16.68 40.70
CA GLN A 73 -18.54 15.90 39.96
C GLN A 73 -18.26 16.48 38.56
N GLU A 74 -19.28 16.96 37.85
CA GLU A 74 -19.12 17.49 36.49
C GLU A 74 -18.19 18.73 36.46
N ARG A 75 -18.42 19.70 37.35
CA ARG A 75 -17.56 20.89 37.44
C ARG A 75 -16.17 20.55 37.97
N ALA A 76 -16.08 19.63 38.94
CA ALA A 76 -14.80 19.14 39.44
C ALA A 76 -13.96 18.54 38.30
N PHE A 77 -14.56 17.66 37.48
CA PHE A 77 -13.92 17.06 36.31
C PHE A 77 -13.39 18.13 35.34
N HIS A 78 -14.22 19.10 34.97
CA HIS A 78 -13.84 20.17 34.05
C HIS A 78 -12.62 20.95 34.56
N HIS A 79 -12.61 21.32 35.85
CA HIS A 79 -11.52 22.07 36.45
C HIS A 79 -10.24 21.23 36.63
N PHE A 80 -10.34 19.95 37.01
CA PHE A 80 -9.18 19.04 37.06
C PHE A 80 -8.56 18.83 35.67
N ASN A 81 -9.38 18.57 34.65
CA ASN A 81 -8.89 18.38 33.28
C ASN A 81 -8.21 19.66 32.74
N ARG A 82 -8.78 20.85 33.02
CA ARG A 82 -8.16 22.11 32.60
C ARG A 82 -6.86 22.41 33.35
N ALA A 83 -6.79 22.12 34.65
CA ALA A 83 -5.56 22.24 35.43
C ALA A 83 -4.46 21.33 34.87
N ALA A 84 -4.81 20.08 34.53
CA ALA A 84 -3.87 19.12 33.93
C ALA A 84 -3.27 19.63 32.60
N GLN A 85 -4.10 20.21 31.73
CA GLN A 85 -3.66 20.80 30.46
C GLN A 85 -2.67 21.94 30.65
N LEU A 86 -2.92 22.83 31.63
CA LEU A 86 -2.04 23.95 31.94
C LEU A 86 -0.72 23.48 32.58
N PHE A 87 -0.76 22.51 33.49
CA PHE A 87 0.47 21.91 34.00
C PHE A 87 1.29 21.26 32.88
N SER A 88 0.64 20.53 31.97
CA SER A 88 1.29 19.92 30.81
C SER A 88 1.92 20.97 29.89
N SER A 89 1.22 22.08 29.59
CA SER A 89 1.78 23.15 28.75
C SER A 89 2.97 23.87 29.40
N PHE A 90 3.04 23.90 30.74
CA PHE A 90 4.20 24.40 31.49
C PHE A 90 5.34 23.39 31.65
N GLY A 91 5.24 22.19 31.05
CA GLY A 91 6.24 21.12 31.17
C GLY A 91 6.24 20.44 32.54
N LYS A 92 5.23 20.69 33.38
CA LYS A 92 5.03 20.09 34.69
C LYS A 92 4.27 18.76 34.54
N THR A 93 4.91 17.78 33.92
CA THR A 93 4.26 16.51 33.52
C THR A 93 3.77 15.70 34.73
N ALA A 94 4.51 15.69 35.84
CA ALA A 94 4.11 14.96 37.05
C ALA A 94 2.85 15.58 37.69
N GLU A 95 2.76 16.91 37.74
CA GLU A 95 1.56 17.62 38.19
C GLU A 95 0.37 17.32 37.26
N ALA A 96 0.59 17.31 35.94
CA ALA A 96 -0.45 17.01 34.97
C ALA A 96 -1.01 15.59 35.15
N VAL A 97 -0.14 14.59 35.37
CA VAL A 97 -0.55 13.22 35.69
C VAL A 97 -1.43 13.18 36.94
N ARG A 98 -1.01 13.83 38.04
CA ARG A 98 -1.83 13.90 39.27
C ARG A 98 -3.22 14.49 39.00
N MET A 99 -3.31 15.52 38.17
CA MET A 99 -4.58 16.16 37.83
C MET A 99 -5.45 15.30 36.92
N TRP A 100 -4.89 14.58 35.95
CA TRP A 100 -5.67 13.64 35.13
C TRP A 100 -6.12 12.41 35.92
N VAL A 101 -5.33 11.93 36.89
CA VAL A 101 -5.77 10.88 37.83
C VAL A 101 -6.95 11.38 38.68
N ALA A 102 -6.89 12.62 39.17
CA ALA A 102 -8.02 13.22 39.89
C ALA A 102 -9.26 13.38 38.99
N ALA A 103 -9.08 13.79 37.72
CA ALA A 103 -10.19 13.86 36.76
C ALA A 103 -10.80 12.47 36.48
N ASP A 104 -9.99 11.44 36.28
CA ASP A 104 -10.46 10.06 36.05
C ASP A 104 -11.13 9.45 37.31
N ALA A 105 -10.73 9.86 38.51
CA ALA A 105 -11.41 9.46 39.74
C ALA A 105 -12.82 10.02 39.85
N VAL A 106 -13.07 11.21 39.28
CA VAL A 106 -14.35 11.92 39.29
C VAL A 106 -15.26 11.43 38.17
N SER A 107 -14.79 11.41 36.92
CA SER A 107 -15.48 10.81 35.78
C SER A 107 -14.62 9.71 35.17
N LYS A 108 -15.02 8.46 35.43
CA LYS A 108 -14.22 7.29 35.05
C LYS A 108 -14.34 6.99 33.56
N ASN A 109 -13.23 6.56 32.98
CA ASN A 109 -13.16 5.98 31.63
C ASN A 109 -13.47 6.96 30.50
N GLU A 110 -13.22 8.25 30.72
CA GLU A 110 -13.25 9.23 29.65
C GLU A 110 -12.07 9.01 28.69
N PRO A 111 -12.30 8.64 27.41
CA PRO A 111 -11.23 8.23 26.51
C PRO A 111 -10.17 9.32 26.28
N ASP A 112 -10.57 10.60 26.26
CA ASP A 112 -9.64 11.73 26.11
C ASP A 112 -8.75 11.93 27.34
N VAL A 113 -9.29 11.72 28.54
CA VAL A 113 -8.52 11.84 29.79
C VAL A 113 -7.55 10.68 29.90
N LEU A 114 -8.01 9.44 29.65
CA LEU A 114 -7.16 8.25 29.66
C LEU A 114 -6.04 8.35 28.60
N PHE A 115 -6.35 8.87 27.40
CA PHE A 115 -5.36 9.08 26.34
C PHE A 115 -4.25 10.05 26.78
N ARG A 116 -4.61 11.21 27.32
CA ARG A 116 -3.64 12.22 27.78
C ARG A 116 -2.86 11.75 28.99
N LEU A 117 -3.52 11.07 29.93
CA LEU A 117 -2.87 10.43 31.08
C LEU A 117 -1.82 9.42 30.63
N ALA A 118 -2.17 8.53 29.69
CA ALA A 118 -1.24 7.55 29.14
C ALA A 118 -0.04 8.21 28.43
N GLN A 119 -0.27 9.26 27.63
CA GLN A 119 0.81 10.02 26.99
C GLN A 119 1.77 10.63 28.02
N ALA A 120 1.25 11.21 29.09
CA ALA A 120 2.07 11.83 30.13
C ALA A 120 2.82 10.79 30.98
N GLN A 121 2.22 9.65 31.28
CA GLN A 121 2.90 8.54 31.96
C GLN A 121 4.01 7.92 31.10
N LEU A 122 3.82 7.80 29.78
CA LEU A 122 4.90 7.39 28.86
C LEU A 122 6.07 8.37 28.91
N ALA A 123 5.79 9.67 28.95
CA ALA A 123 6.82 10.71 29.01
C ALA A 123 7.61 10.67 30.34
N LEU A 124 7.00 10.21 31.43
CA LEU A 124 7.65 10.04 32.74
C LEU A 124 8.36 8.68 32.89
N GLY A 125 8.10 7.71 32.03
CA GLY A 125 8.68 6.36 32.11
C GLY A 125 8.06 5.47 33.19
N GLU A 126 6.85 5.76 33.67
CA GLU A 126 6.17 4.98 34.72
C GLU A 126 5.51 3.71 34.17
N SER A 127 6.30 2.64 33.99
CA SER A 127 5.88 1.43 33.27
C SER A 127 4.81 0.55 33.92
N ASN A 128 4.59 0.63 35.24
CA ASN A 128 3.64 -0.25 35.93
C ASN A 128 2.21 0.31 35.96
N ALA A 129 2.06 1.61 36.21
CA ALA A 129 0.75 2.27 36.28
C ALA A 129 0.12 2.44 34.89
N ILE A 130 0.95 2.55 33.85
CA ILE A 130 0.46 2.81 32.51
C ILE A 130 -0.31 1.64 31.88
N ARG A 131 0.02 0.39 32.23
CA ARG A 131 -0.65 -0.80 31.65
C ARG A 131 -2.15 -0.78 31.91
N ASP A 132 -2.56 -0.42 33.14
CA ASP A 132 -3.96 -0.32 33.52
C ASP A 132 -4.66 0.78 32.72
N VAL A 133 -4.07 1.98 32.68
CA VAL A 133 -4.60 3.12 31.94
C VAL A 133 -4.78 2.80 30.45
N LEU A 134 -3.78 2.15 29.83
CA LEU A 134 -3.86 1.74 28.43
C LEU A 134 -4.94 0.68 28.20
N SER A 135 -5.06 -0.31 29.11
CA SER A 135 -6.09 -1.36 29.01
C SER A 135 -7.50 -0.78 29.13
N ARG A 136 -7.71 0.15 30.06
CA ARG A 136 -8.96 0.91 30.20
C ARG A 136 -9.23 1.77 28.98
N LEU A 137 -8.20 2.40 28.39
CA LEU A 137 -8.35 3.19 27.17
C LEU A 137 -8.78 2.34 25.98
N VAL A 138 -8.27 1.10 25.85
CA VAL A 138 -8.72 0.18 24.79
C VAL A 138 -10.23 -0.09 24.89
N VAL A 139 -10.74 -0.25 26.11
CA VAL A 139 -12.17 -0.48 26.35
C VAL A 139 -13.00 0.78 26.18
N ALA A 140 -12.51 1.93 26.68
CA ALA A 140 -13.21 3.21 26.62
C ALA A 140 -13.29 3.76 25.18
N ALA A 141 -12.22 3.61 24.40
CA ALA A 141 -12.17 3.98 22.98
C ALA A 141 -12.80 2.88 22.10
N SER A 142 -14.02 2.44 22.44
CA SER A 142 -14.72 1.34 21.76
C SER A 142 -15.30 1.71 20.40
N ALA A 143 -15.42 3.01 20.11
CA ALA A 143 -15.89 3.50 18.82
C ALA A 143 -15.02 2.95 17.69
N THR A 144 -15.67 2.52 16.60
CA THR A 144 -14.97 2.05 15.40
C THR A 144 -14.08 3.17 14.87
N LYS A 145 -12.89 2.80 14.39
CA LYS A 145 -11.90 3.74 13.87
C LYS A 145 -11.36 4.77 14.88
N ASP A 146 -11.52 4.55 16.19
CA ASP A 146 -10.92 5.43 17.20
C ASP A 146 -9.39 5.25 17.24
N ARG A 147 -8.67 6.30 16.82
CA ARG A 147 -7.21 6.33 16.78
C ARG A 147 -6.58 6.20 18.18
N ARG A 148 -7.29 6.58 19.24
CA ARG A 148 -6.82 6.44 20.63
C ARG A 148 -6.70 4.97 21.03
N ARG A 149 -7.59 4.10 20.51
CA ARG A 149 -7.52 2.65 20.70
C ARG A 149 -6.27 2.06 20.06
N VAL A 150 -5.94 2.49 18.84
CA VAL A 150 -4.72 2.08 18.13
C VAL A 150 -3.48 2.50 18.91
N PHE A 151 -3.43 3.76 19.37
CA PHE A 151 -2.34 4.24 20.22
C PHE A 151 -2.16 3.38 21.47
N ALA A 152 -3.28 3.04 22.14
CA ALA A 152 -3.23 2.22 23.35
C ALA A 152 -2.69 0.81 23.08
N LEU A 153 -3.17 0.17 22.02
CA LEU A 153 -2.71 -1.16 21.59
C LEU A 153 -1.26 -1.16 21.11
N ASP A 154 -0.82 -0.12 20.40
CA ASP A 154 0.59 0.08 20.00
C ASP A 154 1.50 0.19 21.24
N ALA A 155 1.11 0.99 22.23
CA ALA A 155 1.87 1.15 23.46
C ALA A 155 1.89 -0.14 24.29
N LEU A 156 0.75 -0.82 24.43
CA LEU A 156 0.65 -2.10 25.12
C LEU A 156 1.49 -3.20 24.45
N HIS A 157 1.48 -3.28 23.12
CA HIS A 157 2.28 -4.24 22.39
C HIS A 157 3.79 -4.01 22.58
N ARG A 158 4.23 -2.76 22.72
CA ARG A 158 5.65 -2.46 23.04
C ARG A 158 6.03 -2.91 24.45
N LEU A 159 5.11 -2.82 25.41
CA LEU A 159 5.33 -3.27 26.78
C LEU A 159 5.26 -4.81 26.89
N GLU A 160 4.43 -5.44 26.07
CA GLU A 160 4.19 -6.89 26.05
C GLU A 160 4.24 -7.46 24.62
N PRO A 161 5.41 -7.54 23.98
CA PRO A 161 5.53 -7.97 22.59
C PRO A 161 5.04 -9.40 22.35
N THR A 162 5.14 -10.25 23.37
CA THR A 162 4.74 -11.67 23.32
C THR A 162 3.25 -11.90 23.55
N ASN A 163 2.48 -10.86 23.91
CA ASN A 163 1.06 -11.00 24.18
C ASN A 163 0.26 -11.04 22.87
N LEU A 164 -0.05 -12.27 22.43
CA LEU A 164 -0.78 -12.52 21.19
C LEU A 164 -2.17 -11.86 21.16
N SER A 165 -2.88 -11.80 22.30
CA SER A 165 -4.20 -11.16 22.37
C SER A 165 -4.13 -9.68 22.02
N ILE A 166 -3.10 -8.99 22.51
CA ILE A 166 -2.87 -7.57 22.22
C ILE A 166 -2.46 -7.39 20.75
N ALA A 167 -1.58 -8.25 20.24
CA ALA A 167 -1.13 -8.19 18.86
C ALA A 167 -2.29 -8.39 17.85
N ILE A 168 -3.19 -9.34 18.11
CA ILE A 168 -4.39 -9.58 17.29
C ILE A 168 -5.33 -8.36 17.34
N LYS A 169 -5.65 -7.86 18.54
CA LYS A 169 -6.50 -6.66 18.70
C LYS A 169 -5.91 -5.45 18.01
N ARG A 170 -4.58 -5.29 18.07
CA ARG A 170 -3.83 -4.23 17.39
C ARG A 170 -3.99 -4.32 15.88
N ALA A 171 -3.80 -5.51 15.30
CA ALA A 171 -3.90 -5.71 13.86
C ALA A 171 -5.32 -5.37 13.34
N HIS A 172 -6.38 -5.84 14.03
CA HIS A 172 -7.75 -5.44 13.71
C HIS A 172 -7.99 -3.93 13.86
N ALA A 173 -7.49 -3.32 14.93
CA ALA A 173 -7.67 -1.89 15.13
C ALA A 173 -6.98 -1.04 14.05
N LEU A 174 -5.85 -1.51 13.51
CA LEU A 174 -5.15 -0.87 12.38
C LEU A 174 -5.95 -0.98 11.08
N GLU A 175 -6.60 -2.11 10.84
CA GLU A 175 -7.51 -2.31 9.70
C GLU A 175 -8.70 -1.35 9.76
N GLU A 176 -9.34 -1.23 10.93
CA GLU A 176 -10.51 -0.34 11.10
C GLU A 176 -10.19 1.13 10.79
N VAL A 177 -9.00 1.61 11.17
CA VAL A 177 -8.55 2.99 10.88
C VAL A 177 -7.97 3.17 9.48
N ASP A 178 -8.07 2.15 8.61
CA ASP A 178 -7.54 2.13 7.24
C ASP A 178 -6.01 2.30 7.15
N ARG A 179 -5.28 1.88 8.20
CA ARG A 179 -3.81 1.78 8.19
C ARG A 179 -3.38 0.40 7.69
N LEU A 180 -3.75 0.06 6.46
CA LEU A 180 -3.64 -1.30 5.93
C LEU A 180 -2.21 -1.85 5.87
N GLU A 181 -1.22 -1.01 5.58
CA GLU A 181 0.19 -1.42 5.56
C GLU A 181 0.68 -1.86 6.95
N ASP A 182 0.29 -1.12 7.98
CA ASP A 182 0.62 -1.46 9.37
C ASP A 182 -0.15 -2.69 9.83
N ALA A 183 -1.42 -2.84 9.40
CA ALA A 183 -2.23 -4.03 9.66
C ALA A 183 -1.63 -5.27 8.99
N PHE A 184 -1.25 -5.17 7.72
CA PHE A 184 -0.56 -6.23 6.98
C PHE A 184 0.72 -6.66 7.71
N ALA A 185 1.58 -5.70 8.08
CA ALA A 185 2.80 -6.00 8.83
C ALA A 185 2.51 -6.65 10.20
N ALA A 186 1.45 -6.22 10.88
CA ALA A 186 1.03 -6.82 12.15
C ALA A 186 0.56 -8.26 11.98
N TRP A 187 -0.26 -8.55 10.95
CA TRP A 187 -0.72 -9.91 10.66
C TRP A 187 0.42 -10.82 10.18
N LEU A 188 1.35 -10.28 9.40
CA LEU A 188 2.54 -10.99 8.94
C LEU A 188 3.45 -11.39 10.11
N ALA A 189 3.64 -10.50 11.10
CA ALA A 189 4.39 -10.81 12.30
C ALA A 189 3.76 -11.92 13.17
N LEU A 190 2.44 -12.13 13.03
CA LEU A 190 1.70 -13.21 13.67
C LEU A 190 1.63 -14.50 12.85
N ASP A 191 2.18 -14.49 11.62
CA ASP A 191 2.05 -15.56 10.62
C ASP A 191 0.58 -15.97 10.36
N ALA A 192 -0.33 -15.00 10.47
CA ALA A 192 -1.77 -15.18 10.35
C ALA A 192 -2.22 -15.12 8.87
N VAL A 193 -1.83 -16.15 8.09
CA VAL A 193 -2.05 -16.16 6.63
C VAL A 193 -3.53 -15.96 6.22
N PRO A 194 -4.53 -16.60 6.85
CA PRO A 194 -5.94 -16.36 6.50
C PRO A 194 -6.37 -14.89 6.64
N GLU A 195 -5.89 -14.21 7.67
CA GLU A 195 -6.20 -12.82 7.99
C GLU A 195 -5.54 -11.87 6.99
N ILE A 196 -4.29 -12.16 6.60
CA ILE A 196 -3.56 -11.44 5.54
C ILE A 196 -4.29 -11.56 4.19
N VAL A 197 -4.74 -12.77 3.84
CA VAL A 197 -5.51 -13.00 2.60
C VAL A 197 -6.85 -12.28 2.66
N GLY A 198 -7.59 -12.43 3.76
CA GLY A 198 -8.87 -11.74 3.94
C GLY A 198 -8.73 -10.21 3.88
N LEU A 199 -7.63 -9.66 4.40
CA LEU A 199 -7.33 -8.23 4.31
C LEU A 199 -7.20 -7.78 2.84
N ALA A 200 -6.46 -8.52 2.01
CA ALA A 200 -6.33 -8.19 0.59
C ALA A 200 -7.64 -8.40 -0.20
N GLU A 201 -8.42 -9.44 0.12
CA GLU A 201 -9.71 -9.72 -0.53
C GLU A 201 -10.77 -8.64 -0.24
N ARG A 202 -10.75 -8.05 0.97
CA ARG A 202 -11.63 -6.93 1.31
C ARG A 202 -11.21 -5.60 0.65
N HIS A 203 -9.96 -5.52 0.19
CA HIS A 203 -9.33 -4.30 -0.32
C HIS A 203 -8.74 -4.49 -1.73
N LEU A 204 -9.48 -5.17 -2.60
CA LEU A 204 -9.04 -5.45 -3.98
C LEU A 204 -8.85 -4.20 -4.82
N GLU A 205 -9.39 -3.04 -4.40
CA GLU A 205 -9.13 -1.73 -5.00
C GLU A 205 -7.69 -1.22 -4.81
N ARG A 206 -6.90 -1.89 -3.96
CA ARG A 206 -5.50 -1.54 -3.67
C ARG A 206 -4.55 -2.62 -4.20
N PRO A 207 -4.04 -2.50 -5.44
CA PRO A 207 -3.27 -3.56 -6.09
C PRO A 207 -1.97 -3.89 -5.33
N ASN A 208 -1.32 -2.88 -4.74
CA ASN A 208 -0.09 -3.06 -3.96
C ASN A 208 -0.24 -4.03 -2.78
N LEU A 209 -1.41 -4.05 -2.14
CA LEU A 209 -1.67 -4.94 -1.02
C LEU A 209 -1.81 -6.38 -1.51
N SER A 210 -2.61 -6.60 -2.56
CA SER A 210 -2.77 -7.92 -3.17
C SER A 210 -1.43 -8.48 -3.66
N VAL A 211 -0.60 -7.66 -4.32
CA VAL A 211 0.76 -8.04 -4.77
C VAL A 211 1.62 -8.52 -3.60
N LYS A 212 1.68 -7.76 -2.50
CA LYS A 212 2.43 -8.14 -1.29
C LYS A 212 1.93 -9.46 -0.68
N VAL A 213 0.61 -9.63 -0.57
CA VAL A 213 0.04 -10.87 -0.02
C VAL A 213 0.35 -12.06 -0.92
N VAL A 214 0.27 -11.89 -2.25
CA VAL A 214 0.60 -12.94 -3.21
C VAL A 214 2.07 -13.34 -3.06
N ASP A 215 2.99 -12.39 -2.95
CA ASP A 215 4.41 -12.70 -2.75
C ASP A 215 4.65 -13.49 -1.44
N VAL A 216 4.00 -13.11 -0.34
CA VAL A 216 4.04 -13.88 0.92
C VAL A 216 3.51 -15.30 0.72
N LEU A 217 2.41 -15.49 -0.01
CA LEU A 217 1.87 -16.83 -0.27
C LEU A 217 2.83 -17.70 -1.10
N LEU A 218 3.52 -17.11 -2.07
CA LEU A 218 4.54 -17.80 -2.86
C LEU A 218 5.74 -18.21 -2.00
N GLU A 219 6.23 -17.32 -1.13
CA GLU A 219 7.29 -17.62 -0.16
C GLU A 219 6.90 -18.74 0.81
N ARG A 220 5.62 -18.83 1.18
CA ARG A 220 5.06 -19.90 2.03
C ARG A 220 4.70 -21.17 1.27
N HIS A 221 5.11 -21.31 0.00
CA HIS A 221 4.81 -22.45 -0.86
C HIS A 221 3.32 -22.75 -1.00
N ARG A 222 2.47 -21.69 -1.05
CA ARG A 222 1.02 -21.78 -1.29
C ARG A 222 0.63 -21.20 -2.66
N PRO A 223 1.13 -21.76 -3.77
CA PRO A 223 0.99 -21.14 -5.09
C PRO A 223 -0.45 -21.16 -5.64
N HIS A 224 -1.29 -22.11 -5.21
CA HIS A 224 -2.71 -22.12 -5.58
C HIS A 224 -3.49 -20.97 -4.95
N ASP A 225 -3.24 -20.67 -3.67
CA ASP A 225 -3.87 -19.54 -2.98
C ASP A 225 -3.35 -18.21 -3.54
N ALA A 226 -2.05 -18.15 -3.83
CA ALA A 226 -1.41 -17.03 -4.50
C ALA A 226 -2.08 -16.73 -5.85
N LEU A 227 -2.26 -17.76 -6.70
CA LEU A 227 -2.91 -17.60 -8.00
C LEU A 227 -4.38 -17.18 -7.86
N ARG A 228 -5.11 -17.75 -6.90
CA ARG A 228 -6.52 -17.38 -6.64
C ARG A 228 -6.66 -15.91 -6.29
N LEU A 229 -5.84 -15.40 -5.36
CA LEU A 229 -5.85 -13.99 -4.97
C LEU A 229 -5.36 -13.08 -6.11
N ALA A 230 -4.29 -13.46 -6.81
CA ALA A 230 -3.76 -12.71 -7.94
C ALA A 230 -4.79 -12.56 -9.06
N ARG A 231 -5.59 -13.60 -9.31
CA ARG A 231 -6.71 -13.54 -10.26
C ARG A 231 -7.79 -12.55 -9.82
N SER A 232 -8.22 -12.59 -8.56
CA SER A 232 -9.18 -11.60 -8.03
C SER A 232 -8.65 -10.17 -8.17
N ALA A 233 -7.35 -9.94 -7.96
CA ALA A 233 -6.72 -8.64 -8.16
C ALA A 233 -6.69 -8.24 -9.65
N LEU A 234 -6.40 -9.18 -10.55
CA LEU A 234 -6.40 -8.95 -12.01
C LEU A 234 -7.78 -8.54 -12.54
N GLU A 235 -8.86 -9.09 -11.99
CA GLU A 235 -10.24 -8.71 -12.32
C GLU A 235 -10.52 -7.23 -12.02
N HIS A 236 -9.89 -6.67 -10.98
CA HIS A 236 -10.03 -5.25 -10.60
C HIS A 236 -9.02 -4.34 -11.31
N HIS A 237 -7.82 -4.86 -11.58
CA HIS A 237 -6.68 -4.11 -12.11
C HIS A 237 -6.05 -4.82 -13.33
N PRO A 238 -6.78 -4.91 -14.46
CA PRO A 238 -6.35 -5.68 -15.63
C PRO A 238 -5.11 -5.14 -16.35
N GLU A 239 -4.83 -3.85 -16.20
CA GLU A 239 -3.69 -3.17 -16.86
C GLU A 239 -2.56 -2.83 -15.88
N ASP A 240 -2.66 -3.28 -14.62
CA ASP A 240 -1.60 -3.06 -13.63
C ASP A 240 -0.46 -4.06 -13.84
N VAL A 241 0.74 -3.53 -14.11
CA VAL A 241 1.95 -4.31 -14.43
C VAL A 241 2.32 -5.24 -13.28
N GLU A 242 2.24 -4.77 -12.03
CA GLU A 242 2.66 -5.55 -10.87
C GLU A 242 1.66 -6.66 -10.55
N VAL A 243 0.36 -6.41 -10.76
CA VAL A 243 -0.69 -7.44 -10.66
C VAL A 243 -0.50 -8.54 -11.71
N VAL A 244 -0.24 -8.19 -12.97
CA VAL A 244 0.05 -9.20 -14.00
C VAL A 244 1.36 -9.94 -13.69
N ALA A 245 2.38 -9.24 -13.17
CA ALA A 245 3.65 -9.84 -12.81
C ALA A 245 3.50 -10.90 -11.70
N VAL A 246 2.69 -10.66 -10.67
CA VAL A 246 2.43 -11.69 -9.64
C VAL A 246 1.65 -12.88 -10.18
N VAL A 247 0.73 -12.69 -11.13
CA VAL A 247 0.06 -13.81 -11.81
C VAL A 247 1.07 -14.68 -12.55
N VAL A 248 2.01 -14.07 -13.30
CA VAL A 248 3.09 -14.79 -13.98
C VAL A 248 3.93 -15.58 -12.97
N ARG A 249 4.40 -14.95 -11.89
CA ARG A 249 5.18 -15.63 -10.83
C ARG A 249 4.41 -16.81 -10.22
N ALA A 250 3.12 -16.63 -9.90
CA ALA A 250 2.30 -17.69 -9.34
C ALA A 250 2.14 -18.87 -10.32
N LEU A 251 1.92 -18.60 -11.61
CA LEU A 251 1.86 -19.63 -12.64
C LEU A 251 3.20 -20.35 -12.83
N GLU A 252 4.33 -19.64 -12.82
CA GLU A 252 5.67 -20.24 -12.88
C GLU A 252 5.88 -21.26 -11.76
N THR A 253 5.48 -20.92 -10.52
CA THR A 253 5.64 -21.82 -9.36
C THR A 253 4.76 -23.06 -9.42
N LEU A 254 3.61 -23.00 -10.11
CA LEU A 254 2.73 -24.14 -10.35
C LEU A 254 3.24 -25.05 -11.48
N GLY A 255 4.25 -24.63 -12.24
CA GLY A 255 4.83 -25.38 -13.35
C GLY A 255 4.24 -24.99 -14.71
N PRO A 256 4.24 -25.88 -15.72
CA PRO A 256 3.77 -25.58 -17.07
C PRO A 256 2.24 -25.44 -17.10
N ALA A 257 1.74 -24.33 -16.59
CA ALA A 257 0.37 -23.93 -16.74
C ALA A 257 0.13 -23.52 -18.20
N SER A 258 -0.95 -24.01 -18.80
CA SER A 258 -1.40 -23.63 -20.15
C SER A 258 -1.46 -22.11 -20.35
N HIS A 259 -1.70 -21.37 -19.27
CA HIS A 259 -1.89 -19.92 -19.27
C HIS A 259 -0.60 -19.11 -19.02
N LEU A 260 0.54 -19.75 -18.74
CA LEU A 260 1.79 -19.02 -18.45
C LEU A 260 2.25 -18.17 -19.64
N ILE A 261 2.19 -18.73 -20.85
CA ILE A 261 2.62 -18.02 -22.07
C ILE A 261 1.73 -16.79 -22.31
N ALA A 262 0.41 -16.96 -22.19
CA ALA A 262 -0.55 -15.86 -22.35
C ALA A 262 -0.30 -14.75 -21.31
N ALA A 263 -0.10 -15.10 -20.05
CA ALA A 263 0.18 -14.14 -18.98
C ALA A 263 1.50 -13.37 -19.21
N ARG A 264 2.54 -14.05 -19.71
CA ARG A 264 3.81 -13.39 -20.07
C ARG A 264 3.68 -12.44 -21.25
N ILE A 265 2.93 -12.82 -22.29
CA ILE A 265 2.64 -11.94 -23.43
C ILE A 265 1.94 -10.68 -22.94
N ALA A 266 0.98 -10.82 -22.02
CA ALA A 266 0.31 -9.69 -21.39
C ALA A 266 1.29 -8.77 -20.66
N LEU A 267 2.16 -9.34 -19.82
CA LEU A 267 3.16 -8.61 -19.07
C LEU A 267 4.13 -7.85 -19.99
N ALA A 268 4.65 -8.53 -21.02
CA ALA A 268 5.55 -7.94 -22.01
C ALA A 268 4.92 -6.74 -22.74
N ASN A 269 3.66 -6.89 -23.15
CA ASN A 269 2.92 -5.82 -23.82
C ASN A 269 2.66 -4.62 -22.90
N LEU A 270 2.37 -4.84 -21.61
CA LEU A 270 2.20 -3.77 -20.64
C LEU A 270 3.53 -3.06 -20.34
N LEU A 271 4.60 -3.82 -20.12
CA LEU A 271 5.94 -3.27 -19.90
C LEU A 271 6.42 -2.43 -21.09
N ALA A 272 6.22 -2.91 -22.32
CA ALA A 272 6.63 -2.18 -23.53
C ALA A 272 5.92 -0.81 -23.67
N ARG A 273 4.67 -0.72 -23.19
CA ARG A 273 3.88 0.52 -23.20
C ARG A 273 4.22 1.45 -22.05
N ASP A 274 4.75 0.94 -20.94
CA ASP A 274 5.11 1.75 -19.79
C ASP A 274 6.42 2.51 -20.04
N PRO A 275 6.39 3.84 -20.17
CA PRO A 275 7.61 4.64 -20.39
C PRO A 275 8.56 4.61 -19.19
N ARG A 276 8.10 4.16 -18.01
CA ARG A 276 8.91 4.02 -16.79
C ARG A 276 9.51 2.63 -16.63
N ALA A 277 9.17 1.68 -17.52
CA ALA A 277 9.71 0.34 -17.43
C ALA A 277 11.23 0.36 -17.54
N GLU A 278 11.89 -0.29 -16.58
CA GLU A 278 13.34 -0.42 -16.58
C GLU A 278 13.79 -1.28 -17.78
N ARG A 279 14.85 -0.85 -18.46
CA ARG A 279 15.43 -1.58 -19.60
C ARG A 279 15.75 -3.04 -19.25
N THR A 280 16.22 -3.29 -18.03
CA THR A 280 16.53 -4.63 -17.51
C THR A 280 15.27 -5.51 -17.45
N ARG A 281 14.18 -5.02 -16.87
CA ARG A 281 12.91 -5.75 -16.78
C ARG A 281 12.36 -6.12 -18.16
N LEU A 282 12.43 -5.20 -19.12
CA LEU A 282 12.04 -5.44 -20.51
C LEU A 282 12.88 -6.55 -21.16
N LEU A 283 14.20 -6.48 -21.03
CA LEU A 283 15.11 -7.50 -21.56
C LEU A 283 14.88 -8.87 -20.94
N ASP A 284 14.71 -8.93 -19.62
CA ASP A 284 14.48 -10.17 -18.90
C ASP A 284 13.19 -10.84 -19.37
N GLU A 285 12.11 -10.08 -19.55
CA GLU A 285 10.84 -10.65 -20.01
C GLU A 285 10.89 -11.09 -21.47
N ALA A 286 11.53 -10.31 -22.35
CA ALA A 286 11.75 -10.71 -23.74
C ALA A 286 12.57 -12.02 -23.83
N ALA A 287 13.64 -12.13 -23.04
CA ALA A 287 14.45 -13.35 -22.97
C ALA A 287 13.63 -14.54 -22.47
N ARG A 288 12.84 -14.37 -21.40
CA ARG A 288 11.98 -15.45 -20.87
C ARG A 288 10.92 -15.90 -21.88
N LEU A 289 10.29 -14.97 -22.60
CA LEU A 289 9.33 -15.31 -23.66
C LEU A 289 9.98 -16.16 -24.76
N THR A 290 11.17 -15.78 -25.22
CA THR A 290 11.89 -16.57 -26.25
C THR A 290 12.28 -17.96 -25.77
N ALA A 291 12.61 -18.12 -24.48
CA ALA A 291 12.99 -19.40 -23.90
C ALA A 291 11.79 -20.33 -23.69
N VAL A 292 10.71 -19.82 -23.10
CA VAL A 292 9.52 -20.63 -22.74
C VAL A 292 8.64 -20.94 -23.95
N ALA A 293 8.58 -20.02 -24.92
CA ALA A 293 7.60 -20.05 -25.99
C ALA A 293 8.25 -19.97 -27.38
N ALA A 294 9.37 -20.67 -27.58
CA ALA A 294 10.17 -20.65 -28.81
C ALA A 294 9.43 -21.07 -30.09
N SER A 295 8.24 -21.67 -29.98
CA SER A 295 7.37 -22.10 -31.09
C SER A 295 6.04 -21.34 -31.16
N ASN A 296 5.78 -20.42 -30.21
CA ASN A 296 4.58 -19.59 -30.21
C ASN A 296 4.86 -18.27 -30.95
N PRO A 297 4.19 -18.00 -32.09
CA PRO A 297 4.42 -16.79 -32.85
C PRO A 297 4.05 -15.51 -32.09
N GLU A 298 3.00 -15.52 -31.28
CA GLU A 298 2.56 -14.32 -30.53
C GLU A 298 3.57 -13.94 -29.45
N ALA A 299 4.18 -14.93 -28.79
CA ALA A 299 5.25 -14.70 -27.82
C ALA A 299 6.50 -14.11 -28.46
N LEU A 300 6.87 -14.61 -29.65
CA LEU A 300 8.01 -14.09 -30.40
C LEU A 300 7.74 -12.70 -30.96
N GLU A 301 6.51 -12.38 -31.39
CA GLU A 301 6.14 -11.03 -31.80
C GLU A 301 6.25 -10.03 -30.63
N ALA A 302 5.77 -10.40 -29.45
CA ALA A 302 5.90 -9.56 -28.24
C ALA A 302 7.38 -9.33 -27.86
N ALA A 303 8.22 -10.37 -27.90
CA ALA A 303 9.65 -10.25 -27.64
C ALA A 303 10.37 -9.41 -28.72
N SER A 304 10.01 -9.58 -30.00
CA SER A 304 10.53 -8.78 -31.11
C SER A 304 10.25 -7.28 -30.91
N ALA A 305 9.02 -6.93 -30.51
CA ALA A 305 8.64 -5.55 -30.24
C ALA A 305 9.52 -4.90 -29.16
N ILE A 306 9.83 -5.64 -28.09
CA ILE A 306 10.72 -5.17 -27.02
C ILE A 306 12.15 -4.97 -27.54
N TYR A 307 12.72 -5.94 -28.28
CA TYR A 307 14.08 -5.79 -28.82
C TYR A 307 14.19 -4.64 -29.82
N ALA A 308 13.17 -4.42 -30.64
CA ALA A 308 13.09 -3.26 -31.53
C ALA A 308 13.09 -1.94 -30.74
N GLN A 309 12.26 -1.84 -29.69
CA GLN A 309 12.19 -0.65 -28.82
C GLN A 309 13.52 -0.36 -28.13
N LEU A 310 14.25 -1.40 -27.75
CA LEU A 310 15.53 -1.27 -27.06
C LEU A 310 16.75 -1.09 -27.98
N GLY A 311 16.55 -1.16 -29.30
CA GLY A 311 17.62 -1.08 -30.30
C GLY A 311 18.55 -2.30 -30.31
N MET A 312 18.05 -3.46 -29.89
CA MET A 312 18.81 -4.72 -29.85
C MET A 312 18.73 -5.42 -31.21
N GLU A 313 19.47 -4.91 -32.19
CA GLU A 313 19.35 -5.32 -33.60
C GLU A 313 19.65 -6.80 -33.84
N LYS A 314 20.65 -7.35 -33.15
CA LYS A 314 21.06 -8.76 -33.33
C LYS A 314 19.97 -9.71 -32.88
N GLU A 315 19.45 -9.50 -31.67
CA GLU A 315 18.39 -10.30 -31.06
C GLU A 315 17.07 -10.12 -31.83
N PHE A 316 16.77 -8.90 -32.27
CA PHE A 316 15.63 -8.62 -33.14
C PHE A 316 15.69 -9.43 -34.44
N ILE A 317 16.81 -9.37 -35.18
CA ILE A 317 16.98 -10.13 -36.43
C ILE A 317 16.82 -11.63 -36.19
N GLN A 318 17.41 -12.16 -35.12
CA GLN A 318 17.30 -13.58 -34.76
C GLN A 318 15.85 -14.00 -34.52
N ILE A 319 15.06 -13.20 -33.77
CA ILE A 319 13.64 -13.50 -33.54
C ILE A 319 12.84 -13.42 -34.85
N GLU A 320 13.05 -12.39 -35.66
CA GLU A 320 12.29 -12.19 -36.90
C GLU A 320 12.54 -13.30 -37.93
N LEU A 321 13.78 -13.79 -38.05
CA LEU A 321 14.08 -14.97 -38.86
C LEU A 321 13.36 -16.21 -38.33
N ARG A 322 13.31 -16.40 -37.01
CA ARG A 322 12.57 -17.51 -36.38
C ARG A 322 11.07 -17.41 -36.62
N LEU A 323 10.49 -16.21 -36.53
CA LEU A 323 9.10 -15.95 -36.88
C LEU A 323 8.82 -16.29 -38.35
N ALA A 324 9.71 -15.89 -39.26
CA ALA A 324 9.59 -16.22 -40.67
C ALA A 324 9.58 -17.74 -40.91
N GLN A 325 10.50 -18.49 -40.27
CA GLN A 325 10.54 -19.95 -40.33
C GLN A 325 9.26 -20.60 -39.79
N LEU A 326 8.74 -20.12 -38.65
CA LEU A 326 7.50 -20.65 -38.06
C LEU A 326 6.27 -20.37 -38.92
N HIS A 327 6.19 -19.19 -39.54
CA HIS A 327 5.11 -18.85 -40.45
C HIS A 327 5.19 -19.64 -41.76
N ASP A 328 6.40 -19.86 -42.28
CA ASP A 328 6.66 -20.72 -43.45
C ASP A 328 6.17 -22.16 -43.18
N ALA A 329 6.57 -22.74 -42.05
CA ALA A 329 6.14 -24.08 -41.63
C ALA A 329 4.61 -24.19 -41.45
N LYS A 330 3.93 -23.10 -41.06
CA LYS A 330 2.47 -23.03 -40.91
C LYS A 330 1.75 -22.62 -42.20
N GLY A 331 2.45 -22.42 -43.31
CA GLY A 331 1.89 -21.98 -44.59
C GLY A 331 1.37 -20.54 -44.62
N ARG A 332 1.70 -19.71 -43.62
CA ARG A 332 1.26 -18.31 -43.52
C ARG A 332 2.22 -17.40 -44.29
N LYS A 333 2.19 -17.48 -45.63
CA LYS A 333 3.12 -16.80 -46.54
C LYS A 333 3.25 -15.29 -46.28
N GLU A 334 2.13 -14.56 -46.17
CA GLU A 334 2.17 -13.11 -45.92
C GLU A 334 2.86 -12.74 -44.60
N ALA A 335 2.64 -13.51 -43.53
CA ALA A 335 3.26 -13.26 -42.24
C ALA A 335 4.77 -13.54 -42.26
N ARG A 336 5.19 -14.60 -42.97
CA ARG A 336 6.60 -14.89 -43.27
C ARG A 336 7.24 -13.71 -43.99
N ASP A 337 6.62 -13.24 -45.06
CA ASP A 337 7.20 -12.20 -45.93
C ASP A 337 7.31 -10.86 -45.19
N ARG A 338 6.35 -10.53 -44.32
CA ARG A 338 6.45 -9.36 -43.43
C ARG A 338 7.63 -9.46 -42.45
N ALA A 339 7.86 -10.63 -41.85
CA ALA A 339 8.99 -10.84 -40.96
C ALA A 339 10.33 -10.70 -41.71
N LEU A 340 10.45 -11.29 -42.90
CA LEU A 340 11.62 -11.16 -43.77
C LEU A 340 11.88 -9.71 -44.18
N ALA A 341 10.84 -8.96 -44.53
CA ALA A 341 10.96 -7.54 -44.86
C ALA A 341 11.50 -6.70 -43.69
N ARG A 342 11.12 -7.03 -42.44
CA ARG A 342 11.67 -6.37 -41.24
C ARG A 342 13.15 -6.69 -41.04
N VAL A 343 13.57 -7.94 -41.27
CA VAL A 343 15.00 -8.32 -41.22
C VAL A 343 15.81 -7.53 -42.25
N LEU A 344 15.40 -7.59 -43.53
CA LEU A 344 16.13 -6.96 -44.64
C LEU A 344 16.12 -5.43 -44.58
N LYS A 345 15.18 -4.82 -43.85
CA LYS A 345 15.18 -3.38 -43.59
C LYS A 345 16.30 -2.96 -42.64
N ILE A 346 16.63 -3.78 -41.65
CA ILE A 346 17.71 -3.49 -40.68
C ILE A 346 19.05 -3.96 -41.23
N ASP A 347 19.09 -5.19 -41.74
CA ASP A 347 20.28 -5.78 -42.37
C ASP A 347 19.95 -6.27 -43.79
N PRO A 348 20.13 -5.40 -44.81
CA PRO A 348 19.88 -5.74 -46.21
C PRO A 348 20.79 -6.86 -46.75
N GLN A 349 21.88 -7.20 -46.05
CA GLN A 349 22.84 -8.22 -46.45
C GLN A 349 22.65 -9.53 -45.68
N ASN A 350 21.56 -9.64 -44.91
CA ASN A 350 21.31 -10.83 -44.12
C ASN A 350 21.11 -12.06 -45.02
N ARG A 351 22.10 -12.97 -45.02
CA ARG A 351 22.14 -14.14 -45.91
C ARG A 351 20.93 -15.04 -45.74
N GLU A 352 20.49 -15.26 -44.52
CA GLU A 352 19.35 -16.14 -44.23
C GLU A 352 18.03 -15.49 -44.67
N GLY A 353 17.84 -14.22 -44.36
CA GLY A 353 16.68 -13.44 -44.81
C GLY A 353 16.57 -13.39 -46.34
N LEU A 354 17.69 -13.16 -47.03
CA LEU A 354 17.75 -13.16 -48.51
C LEU A 354 17.43 -14.53 -49.09
N ARG A 355 18.01 -15.62 -48.55
CA ARG A 355 17.72 -17.01 -49.00
C ARG A 355 16.24 -17.36 -48.87
N MET A 356 15.63 -17.04 -47.73
CA MET A 356 14.20 -17.29 -47.52
C MET A 356 13.33 -16.38 -48.40
N GLY A 357 13.74 -15.13 -48.62
CA GLY A 357 13.06 -14.18 -49.50
C GLY A 357 13.06 -14.61 -50.97
N VAL A 358 14.19 -15.09 -51.50
CA VAL A 358 14.29 -15.65 -52.85
C VAL A 358 13.33 -16.83 -53.03
N ARG A 359 13.32 -17.76 -52.08
CA ARG A 359 12.41 -18.91 -52.11
C ARG A 359 10.95 -18.46 -52.10
N SER A 360 10.62 -17.52 -51.23
CA SER A 360 9.28 -16.94 -51.12
C SER A 360 8.79 -16.32 -52.45
N LEU A 361 9.62 -15.50 -53.09
CA LEU A 361 9.26 -14.83 -54.35
C LEU A 361 9.10 -15.81 -55.52
N ARG A 362 9.96 -16.83 -55.60
CA ARG A 362 9.81 -17.92 -56.58
C ARG A 362 8.51 -18.70 -56.36
N GLU A 363 8.12 -18.95 -55.10
CA GLU A 363 6.82 -19.56 -54.79
C GLU A 363 5.61 -18.68 -55.12
N ALA A 364 5.80 -17.36 -55.14
CA ALA A 364 4.78 -16.39 -55.54
C ALA A 364 4.71 -16.17 -57.06
N GLY A 365 5.70 -16.68 -57.81
CA GLY A 365 5.82 -16.51 -59.27
C GLY A 365 6.40 -15.16 -59.69
N ASP A 366 7.03 -14.43 -58.76
CA ASP A 366 7.62 -13.10 -59.00
C ASP A 366 9.12 -13.23 -59.33
N ASP A 367 9.40 -13.85 -60.48
CA ASP A 367 10.76 -14.27 -60.88
C ASP A 367 11.73 -13.10 -61.05
N GLU A 368 11.24 -11.91 -61.43
CA GLU A 368 12.08 -10.71 -61.58
C GLU A 368 12.62 -10.23 -60.23
N GLN A 369 11.76 -10.16 -59.21
CA GLN A 369 12.17 -9.77 -57.86
C GLN A 369 13.03 -10.85 -57.21
N ALA A 370 12.76 -12.13 -57.49
CA ALA A 370 13.58 -13.23 -57.01
C ALA A 370 15.02 -13.14 -57.57
N GLN A 371 15.19 -12.84 -58.85
CA GLN A 371 16.51 -12.65 -59.46
C GLN A 371 17.25 -11.44 -58.87
N ALA A 372 16.54 -10.35 -58.60
CA ALA A 372 17.12 -9.17 -57.95
C ALA A 372 17.64 -9.50 -56.53
N LEU A 373 16.86 -10.24 -55.73
CA LEU A 373 17.28 -10.70 -54.41
C LEU A 373 18.42 -11.74 -54.48
N GLU A 374 18.45 -12.60 -55.50
CA GLU A 374 19.57 -13.54 -55.73
C GLU A 374 20.89 -12.83 -56.01
N GLY A 375 20.86 -11.73 -56.78
CA GLY A 375 22.04 -10.90 -56.98
C GLY A 375 22.56 -10.30 -55.67
N GLN A 376 21.66 -9.86 -54.79
CA GLN A 376 22.02 -9.35 -53.46
C GLN A 376 22.58 -10.47 -52.57
N LEU A 377 21.98 -11.67 -52.61
CA LEU A 377 22.48 -12.84 -51.88
C LEU A 377 23.89 -13.21 -52.33
N PHE A 378 24.14 -13.30 -53.63
CA PHE A 378 25.45 -13.60 -54.17
C PHE A 378 26.52 -12.58 -53.73
N ALA A 379 26.18 -11.29 -53.73
CA ALA A 379 27.06 -10.24 -53.23
C ALA A 379 27.35 -10.35 -51.71
N ALA A 380 26.35 -10.73 -50.92
CA ALA A 380 26.52 -10.96 -49.48
C ALA A 380 27.39 -12.20 -49.19
N GLU A 381 27.23 -13.28 -49.96
CA GLU A 381 27.98 -14.52 -49.80
C GLU A 381 29.46 -14.36 -50.18
N THR A 382 29.74 -13.64 -51.27
CA THR A 382 31.11 -13.37 -51.74
C THR A 382 31.89 -12.47 -50.78
N ARG A 383 31.25 -11.46 -50.16
CA ARG A 383 31.89 -10.66 -49.10
C ARG A 383 32.24 -11.49 -47.87
N ALA A 384 31.32 -12.34 -47.43
CA ALA A 384 31.56 -13.19 -46.27
C ALA A 384 32.73 -14.16 -46.48
N SER A 385 32.93 -14.70 -47.70
CA SER A 385 34.10 -15.53 -48.00
C SER A 385 35.41 -14.76 -47.93
N HIS A 386 35.43 -13.49 -48.38
CA HIS A 386 36.62 -12.65 -48.28
C HIS A 386 36.96 -12.28 -46.82
N GLU A 387 35.95 -12.02 -45.97
CA GLU A 387 36.18 -11.75 -44.54
C GLU A 387 36.69 -12.98 -43.76
N THR A 388 36.29 -14.20 -44.15
CA THR A 388 36.84 -15.43 -43.55
C THR A 388 38.27 -15.69 -43.99
N ASP A 389 38.60 -15.44 -45.26
CA ASP A 389 39.97 -15.59 -45.78
C ASP A 389 40.93 -14.55 -45.16
N GLU A 390 40.46 -13.33 -44.89
CA GLU A 390 41.23 -12.28 -44.19
C GLU A 390 41.43 -12.57 -42.69
N ARG A 391 40.46 -13.19 -42.01
CA ARG A 391 40.61 -13.63 -40.61
C ARG A 391 41.56 -14.82 -40.47
N ASP A 392 41.50 -15.80 -41.37
CA ASP A 392 42.40 -16.96 -41.36
C ASP A 392 43.84 -16.58 -41.73
N THR A 393 44.03 -15.52 -42.51
CA THR A 393 45.36 -14.95 -42.76
C THR A 393 45.88 -14.13 -41.57
N HIS A 394 45.03 -13.37 -40.86
CA HIS A 394 45.44 -12.68 -39.63
C HIS A 394 45.74 -13.62 -38.45
N LEU A 395 44.95 -14.67 -38.23
CA LEU A 395 45.21 -15.69 -37.20
C LEU A 395 46.48 -16.52 -37.47
N ARG A 396 46.84 -16.70 -38.76
CA ARG A 396 48.14 -17.27 -39.15
C ARG A 396 49.33 -16.36 -38.85
N ILE A 397 49.15 -15.04 -38.90
CA ILE A 397 50.20 -14.08 -38.59
C ILE A 397 50.39 -13.91 -37.08
N GLU A 398 49.33 -14.04 -36.27
CA GLU A 398 49.42 -13.95 -34.79
C GLU A 398 49.97 -15.21 -34.11
N LEU A 399 49.90 -16.38 -34.73
CA LEU A 399 50.49 -17.63 -34.19
C LEU A 399 51.98 -17.81 -34.52
N ASP A 400 52.53 -17.04 -35.47
CA ASP A 400 53.95 -17.06 -35.84
C ASP A 400 54.77 -15.92 -35.20
N GLY A 401 54.18 -15.15 -34.28
CA GLY A 401 54.78 -13.94 -33.71
C GLY A 401 54.76 -13.88 -32.18
N PHE A 402 55.41 -14.83 -31.50
CA PHE A 402 55.74 -14.70 -30.07
C PHE A 402 57.19 -15.10 -29.80
N ASP A 403 58.08 -14.11 -29.82
CA ASP A 403 59.27 -14.00 -28.96
C ASP A 403 59.61 -12.49 -28.81
N ASP A 404 59.60 -12.04 -27.55
CA ASP A 404 59.75 -10.68 -26.97
C ASP A 404 61.19 -10.08 -27.13
N PRO A 405 61.55 -8.90 -26.54
CA PRO A 405 60.82 -7.63 -26.29
C PRO A 405 61.68 -6.38 -26.68
N ALA A 406 61.08 -5.19 -26.88
CA ALA A 406 61.73 -3.89 -26.59
C ALA A 406 60.85 -2.64 -26.83
N ASP A 407 60.70 -1.86 -25.77
CA ASP A 407 60.76 -0.40 -25.65
C ASP A 407 60.01 0.58 -26.60
N ALA A 408 59.35 1.51 -25.89
CA ALA A 408 59.32 2.95 -26.13
C ALA A 408 58.22 3.61 -27.02
N THR A 409 57.22 4.14 -26.30
CA THR A 409 56.77 5.55 -26.30
C THR A 409 56.04 6.21 -27.49
N THR A 410 54.99 6.97 -27.10
CA THR A 410 54.38 8.18 -27.74
C THR A 410 53.59 7.97 -29.05
N SER A 411 52.49 8.67 -29.38
CA SER A 411 51.54 9.60 -28.75
C SER A 411 50.46 9.95 -29.79
N ARG A 412 49.20 10.18 -29.34
CA ARG A 412 48.15 11.04 -29.97
C ARG A 412 47.66 10.63 -31.39
N THR A 413 46.40 10.77 -31.78
CA THR A 413 45.54 11.96 -31.63
C THR A 413 44.10 11.57 -31.99
N THR A 414 43.16 12.14 -31.25
CA THR A 414 41.73 12.18 -31.53
C THR A 414 41.39 13.03 -32.75
N ARG A 415 40.36 12.64 -33.53
CA ARG A 415 39.55 13.61 -34.28
C ARG A 415 38.11 13.12 -34.46
N ALA A 416 37.19 13.97 -33.97
CA ALA A 416 35.75 13.81 -33.99
C ALA A 416 35.11 14.11 -35.36
N VAL A 417 33.91 13.56 -35.58
CA VAL A 417 32.98 13.82 -36.70
C VAL A 417 31.60 14.20 -36.11
N PRO A 418 30.84 15.17 -36.68
CA PRO A 418 29.67 15.79 -36.05
C PRO A 418 28.32 15.07 -36.35
N PRO A 419 27.19 15.47 -35.73
CA PRO A 419 25.98 14.66 -35.64
C PRO A 419 24.97 14.92 -36.77
N SER A 420 24.36 13.85 -37.29
CA SER A 420 23.26 13.89 -38.27
C SER A 420 21.91 13.76 -37.56
N GLN A 421 20.97 14.61 -37.96
CA GLN A 421 19.63 14.78 -37.40
C GLN A 421 18.73 13.56 -37.68
N HIS A 422 18.11 12.99 -36.64
CA HIS A 422 17.12 11.93 -36.76
C HIS A 422 15.74 12.49 -37.12
N ARG A 423 15.18 11.99 -38.22
CA ARG A 423 13.77 12.13 -38.62
C ARG A 423 13.00 10.89 -38.12
N ALA A 424 11.86 11.10 -37.45
CA ALA A 424 11.04 10.03 -36.88
C ALA A 424 10.46 9.09 -37.95
N PRO A 425 10.38 7.76 -37.72
CA PRO A 425 9.71 6.83 -38.62
C PRO A 425 8.18 6.79 -38.38
N PRO A 426 7.39 6.33 -39.37
CA PRO A 426 5.93 6.37 -39.34
C PRO A 426 5.32 5.30 -38.43
N GLN A 427 4.18 5.65 -37.84
CA GLN A 427 3.38 4.78 -36.97
C GLN A 427 2.85 3.56 -37.74
N THR A 428 3.18 2.36 -37.27
CA THR A 428 2.54 1.10 -37.67
C THR A 428 1.21 0.91 -36.92
N PRO A 429 0.22 0.20 -37.49
CA PRO A 429 -1.06 -0.04 -36.84
C PRO A 429 -0.85 -0.79 -35.52
N GLY A 430 -1.45 -0.29 -34.44
CA GLY A 430 -1.30 -0.85 -33.10
C GLY A 430 -1.85 -2.28 -32.99
N PRO A 431 -1.32 -3.10 -32.08
CA PRO A 431 -1.87 -4.42 -31.76
C PRO A 431 -3.29 -4.29 -31.18
N PRO A 432 -4.09 -5.37 -31.18
CA PRO A 432 -5.47 -5.34 -30.70
C PRO A 432 -5.58 -4.74 -29.29
N SER A 433 -6.64 -3.97 -29.09
CA SER A 433 -6.93 -3.16 -27.90
C SER A 433 -6.83 -3.98 -26.60
N SER A 434 -6.13 -3.43 -25.58
CA SER A 434 -5.82 -4.06 -24.28
C SER A 434 -7.03 -4.58 -23.49
N ARG A 435 -8.23 -4.07 -23.78
CA ARG A 435 -9.48 -4.59 -23.21
C ARG A 435 -9.74 -6.06 -23.52
N HIS A 436 -9.20 -6.59 -24.62
CA HIS A 436 -9.38 -7.99 -24.96
C HIS A 436 -8.45 -8.90 -24.15
N LEU A 437 -7.20 -8.53 -23.90
CA LEU A 437 -6.21 -9.49 -23.38
C LEU A 437 -6.39 -9.86 -21.90
N ALA A 438 -6.79 -8.90 -21.06
CA ALA A 438 -7.20 -9.21 -19.69
C ALA A 438 -8.57 -9.91 -19.66
N SER A 439 -9.50 -9.52 -20.55
CA SER A 439 -10.76 -10.24 -20.74
C SER A 439 -10.54 -11.66 -21.28
N ASP A 440 -9.49 -11.90 -22.04
CA ASP A 440 -9.15 -13.18 -22.67
C ASP A 440 -8.43 -14.06 -21.64
N LEU A 441 -7.48 -13.51 -20.87
CA LEU A 441 -6.95 -14.20 -19.69
C LEU A 441 -8.10 -14.57 -18.74
N LEU A 442 -8.98 -13.62 -18.39
CA LEU A 442 -10.10 -13.86 -17.49
C LEU A 442 -11.17 -14.80 -18.09
N ALA A 443 -11.45 -14.74 -19.39
CA ALA A 443 -12.40 -15.62 -20.09
C ALA A 443 -11.84 -17.03 -20.27
N GLU A 444 -10.55 -17.16 -20.55
CA GLU A 444 -9.82 -18.42 -20.64
C GLU A 444 -9.67 -19.07 -19.26
N PHE A 445 -9.52 -18.26 -18.19
CA PHE A 445 -9.64 -18.70 -16.80
C PHE A 445 -11.09 -19.02 -16.36
N ALA A 446 -12.12 -18.49 -17.03
CA ALA A 446 -13.54 -18.75 -16.73
C ALA A 446 -14.08 -20.00 -17.46
N HIS A 447 -13.49 -20.41 -18.57
CA HIS A 447 -13.87 -21.61 -19.30
C HIS A 447 -13.16 -22.88 -18.80
N ARG A 448 -13.62 -23.39 -17.65
CA ARG A 448 -13.88 -24.83 -17.36
C ARG A 448 -14.28 -25.06 -15.89
N PRO A 449 -15.56 -25.29 -15.59
CA PRO A 449 -15.97 -26.21 -14.54
C PRO A 449 -16.40 -27.54 -15.19
N GLY A 450 -15.64 -28.60 -14.94
CA GLY A 450 -16.13 -29.99 -15.02
C GLY A 450 -16.32 -30.62 -16.41
N SER A 451 -15.65 -31.76 -16.61
CA SER A 451 -16.37 -32.96 -17.06
C SER A 451 -15.70 -34.22 -16.51
N PRO A 452 -16.48 -35.30 -16.35
CA PRO A 452 -16.34 -36.25 -15.26
C PRO A 452 -15.55 -37.48 -15.71
N ASP A 453 -14.59 -37.90 -14.90
CA ASP A 453 -14.16 -39.30 -14.88
C ASP A 453 -14.05 -39.73 -13.43
N ASN A 454 -15.17 -40.30 -12.97
CA ASN A 454 -15.30 -41.03 -11.73
C ASN A 454 -15.51 -42.50 -12.12
N PRO A 455 -14.64 -43.45 -11.74
CA PRO A 455 -15.04 -44.84 -11.63
C PRO A 455 -15.57 -45.06 -10.22
N THR A 456 -16.89 -45.19 -10.17
CA THR A 456 -17.72 -45.86 -9.15
C THR A 456 -16.97 -46.69 -8.10
N LEU A 457 -17.22 -46.43 -6.81
CA LEU A 457 -17.37 -47.49 -5.83
C LEU A 457 -18.64 -47.24 -5.00
N SER A 458 -19.44 -48.30 -5.02
CA SER A 458 -20.80 -48.42 -4.52
C SER A 458 -20.87 -48.40 -3.00
N ALA A 459 -22.07 -48.10 -2.52
CA ALA A 459 -22.50 -48.16 -1.14
C ALA A 459 -22.11 -49.47 -0.43
N ASP A 460 -21.66 -49.34 0.82
CA ASP A 460 -21.97 -50.26 1.90
C ASP A 460 -21.81 -49.54 3.25
N VAL A 461 -22.94 -49.28 3.91
CA VAL A 461 -23.04 -48.85 5.30
C VAL A 461 -23.31 -50.11 6.12
N PRO A 462 -22.45 -50.49 7.08
CA PRO A 462 -22.84 -51.42 8.11
C PRO A 462 -23.26 -50.67 9.38
N THR A 463 -24.50 -50.93 9.77
CA THR A 463 -25.07 -50.67 11.09
C THR A 463 -24.43 -51.56 12.17
N LEU A 464 -23.93 -50.97 13.25
CA LEU A 464 -23.69 -51.57 14.58
C LEU A 464 -23.93 -50.43 15.60
N SER A 465 -25.07 -50.31 16.29
CA SER A 465 -25.65 -51.13 17.37
C SER A 465 -24.74 -51.34 18.60
N ALA A 466 -25.18 -50.72 19.71
CA ALA A 466 -24.99 -51.05 21.12
C ALA A 466 -23.57 -51.05 21.73
N ASN A 467 -23.26 -50.02 22.55
CA ASN A 467 -23.20 -50.14 24.02
C ASN A 467 -22.54 -48.89 24.65
N ALA A 468 -23.32 -48.16 25.46
CA ALA A 468 -22.83 -47.20 26.44
C ALA A 468 -22.80 -47.87 27.83
N PRO A 469 -21.83 -47.58 28.71
CA PRO A 469 -21.99 -47.80 30.13
C PRO A 469 -22.61 -46.55 30.78
N SER A 470 -23.72 -46.81 31.48
CA SER A 470 -24.40 -45.90 32.42
C SER A 470 -23.50 -45.55 33.60
N PHE A 471 -23.39 -44.26 33.95
CA PHE A 471 -23.38 -43.80 35.34
C PHE A 471 -24.00 -42.39 35.41
N ALA A 472 -24.95 -42.23 36.32
CA ALA A 472 -25.87 -41.10 36.49
C ALA A 472 -25.22 -39.81 37.02
N PRO A 473 -25.89 -38.66 36.84
CA PRO A 473 -25.84 -37.57 37.81
C PRO A 473 -27.23 -37.34 38.46
N ASP A 474 -27.20 -37.16 39.78
CA ASP A 474 -28.33 -36.78 40.63
C ASP A 474 -28.70 -35.30 40.45
N LYS A 475 -30.02 -35.06 40.33
CA LYS A 475 -30.82 -33.97 40.92
C LYS A 475 -30.68 -32.51 40.44
N GLU A 476 -31.72 -32.11 39.69
CA GLU A 476 -32.52 -30.86 39.70
C GLU A 476 -32.56 -30.02 41.01
N PRO A 477 -33.20 -28.81 41.08
CA PRO A 477 -33.93 -28.02 40.05
C PRO A 477 -33.67 -26.49 40.10
N THR A 478 -34.12 -25.72 39.08
CA THR A 478 -34.95 -24.49 39.27
C THR A 478 -35.44 -23.93 37.93
N ALA A 479 -36.73 -23.58 37.90
CA ALA A 479 -37.54 -23.09 36.79
C ALA A 479 -37.46 -21.55 36.62
N PRO A 480 -38.38 -20.87 35.92
CA PRO A 480 -38.64 -20.93 34.48
C PRO A 480 -38.52 -19.53 33.80
N ASN A 481 -38.60 -19.56 32.49
CA ASN A 481 -38.60 -18.44 31.55
C ASN A 481 -40.04 -17.99 31.27
N GLU A 482 -40.37 -16.72 31.51
CA GLU A 482 -41.58 -16.08 30.95
C GLU A 482 -41.26 -14.67 30.44
N ARG A 483 -41.68 -14.44 29.20
CA ARG A 483 -41.90 -13.16 28.49
C ARG A 483 -43.22 -13.35 27.72
N PRO A 484 -43.80 -12.32 27.09
CA PRO A 484 -43.94 -10.90 27.45
C PRO A 484 -45.45 -10.50 27.43
N ASP A 485 -45.82 -9.28 27.81
CA ASP A 485 -47.00 -8.62 27.21
C ASP A 485 -47.05 -7.09 27.45
N ASP A 486 -47.73 -6.46 26.51
CA ASP A 486 -47.84 -5.04 26.17
C ASP A 486 -48.33 -4.07 27.26
N LEU A 487 -47.96 -2.78 27.10
CA LEU A 487 -48.87 -1.61 26.96
C LEU A 487 -48.13 -0.27 27.19
N ARG A 488 -48.08 0.56 26.14
CA ARG A 488 -47.95 2.05 26.22
C ARG A 488 -49.36 2.67 26.38
N PRO A 489 -49.54 4.00 26.50
CA PRO A 489 -48.82 5.04 27.27
C PRO A 489 -49.79 5.90 28.14
N ARG A 490 -49.28 6.61 29.15
CA ARG A 490 -49.91 7.85 29.68
C ARG A 490 -48.84 8.83 30.16
N GLY A 491 -48.78 10.01 29.56
CA GLY A 491 -48.37 11.24 30.26
C GLY A 491 -49.61 12.07 30.62
N PRO A 492 -49.50 13.36 30.98
CA PRO A 492 -48.41 14.07 31.66
C PRO A 492 -48.92 14.81 32.94
N ARG A 493 -48.02 15.41 33.73
CA ARG A 493 -48.22 16.58 34.64
C ARG A 493 -46.83 16.96 35.22
N HIS A 494 -46.23 18.07 34.76
CA HIS A 494 -46.11 19.39 35.44
C HIS A 494 -45.49 19.30 36.84
N ALA A 495 -44.51 20.10 37.27
CA ALA A 495 -43.68 21.20 36.76
C ALA A 495 -42.37 21.12 37.62
N ASP A 496 -41.23 21.62 37.17
CA ASP A 496 -40.72 22.92 37.65
C ASP A 496 -39.53 23.40 36.79
N GLU A 497 -39.32 24.70 36.91
CA GLU A 497 -38.65 25.65 36.02
C GLU A 497 -37.17 25.37 35.70
N PHE A 498 -36.84 25.66 34.44
CA PHE A 498 -35.50 25.77 33.89
C PHE A 498 -34.99 27.21 34.03
N ASP A 499 -33.79 27.40 34.57
CA ASP A 499 -32.96 28.57 34.30
C ASP A 499 -31.90 28.21 33.25
N LEU A 500 -32.09 28.75 32.05
CA LEU A 500 -31.15 28.74 30.93
C LEU A 500 -30.76 30.19 30.61
N GLU A 501 -29.65 30.64 31.18
CA GLU A 501 -28.84 31.80 30.74
C GLU A 501 -27.39 31.43 31.16
N GLU A 502 -26.30 31.52 30.40
CA GLU A 502 -25.92 32.29 29.23
C GLU A 502 -24.79 31.51 28.53
N PHE A 503 -24.94 31.22 27.23
CA PHE A 503 -23.88 30.81 26.33
C PHE A 503 -23.51 32.05 25.53
N ASP A 504 -22.30 32.60 25.70
CA ASP A 504 -21.81 33.64 24.79
C ASP A 504 -20.66 33.11 23.94
N GLN A 505 -20.92 33.13 22.64
CA GLN A 505 -20.01 32.89 21.53
C GLN A 505 -19.45 34.25 21.08
N GLU A 506 -18.13 34.44 21.10
CA GLU A 506 -17.52 35.55 20.37
C GLU A 506 -16.65 35.02 19.23
N ALA A 507 -17.18 35.15 18.01
CA ALA A 507 -16.41 35.24 16.77
C ALA A 507 -16.40 36.72 16.33
N PRO A 508 -15.28 37.28 15.86
CA PRO A 508 -15.22 38.69 15.47
C PRO A 508 -15.76 38.90 14.04
N THR A 509 -16.68 39.86 13.92
CA THR A 509 -17.16 40.42 12.65
C THR A 509 -16.17 41.47 12.12
N LEU A 510 -15.75 41.32 10.86
CA LEU A 510 -15.07 42.36 10.09
C LEU A 510 -16.10 43.03 9.16
N SER A 511 -16.31 44.32 9.40
CA SER A 511 -17.17 45.21 8.62
C SER A 511 -16.58 45.49 7.23
N HIS A 512 -17.41 45.27 6.21
CA HIS A 512 -17.20 45.69 4.83
C HIS A 512 -17.14 47.22 4.70
N LYS A 513 -16.04 47.76 4.19
CA LYS A 513 -16.04 49.02 3.43
C LYS A 513 -16.17 48.70 1.94
N SER A 514 -17.35 49.04 1.41
CA SER A 514 -17.63 49.13 -0.02
C SER A 514 -17.00 50.41 -0.58
N VAL A 515 -16.12 50.28 -1.57
CA VAL A 515 -15.76 51.36 -2.50
C VAL A 515 -15.96 50.81 -3.90
N ALA A 516 -16.83 51.49 -4.64
CA ALA A 516 -17.22 51.22 -6.01
C ALA A 516 -16.05 51.48 -6.99
N ASN A 517 -15.94 50.64 -8.01
CA ASN A 517 -15.27 50.96 -9.27
C ASN A 517 -16.30 50.83 -10.40
N PRO A 518 -16.48 51.84 -11.26
CA PRO A 518 -17.13 51.65 -12.55
C PRO A 518 -16.10 51.28 -13.63
N ASP A 519 -16.61 50.64 -14.66
CA ASP A 519 -15.98 50.36 -15.95
C ASP A 519 -15.15 51.52 -16.51
N THR A 520 -14.07 51.18 -17.22
CA THR A 520 -13.82 51.76 -18.55
C THR A 520 -12.84 50.92 -19.37
N THR A 521 -13.22 50.84 -20.63
CA THR A 521 -12.67 50.19 -21.81
C THR A 521 -11.41 50.85 -22.37
N GLU A 522 -10.76 50.13 -23.29
CA GLU A 522 -10.00 50.63 -24.46
C GLU A 522 -8.69 51.41 -24.26
N SER A 523 -7.56 50.75 -24.54
CA SER A 523 -6.71 50.96 -25.74
C SER A 523 -5.34 50.31 -25.57
#